data_AF-A0A2G2IJW1-F1
#
_entry.id   AF-A0A2G2IJW1-F1
#
_cell.length_a   1.000
_cell.length_b   1.000
_cell.length_c   1.000
_cell.angle_alpha   90.00
_cell.angle_beta   90.00
_cell.angle_gamma   90.00
#
_symmetry.space_group_name_H-M   'P 1'
#
loop_
_entity.id
_entity.type
_entity.pdbx_description
1 polymer ?
#
loop_
_entity_poly.entity_id
_entity_poly.type
_entity_poly.pdbx_seq_one_letter_code
_entity_poly.pdbx_strand_id
1 'polypeptide(L)' 'MFFKHRGNNDMIEVIGQDDLTNLFHNTVLGRYQVGEEQQDPESFNKSDLLFLSGEELPRCWTDPHYREHEH' A
#
# COMPACT_ATOMS: atom_id res chain seq x y z
N MET A 1 -7.38 3.11 4.42
CA MET A 1 -7.55 1.67 4.08
C MET A 1 -6.45 0.89 4.78
N PHE A 2 -6.69 -0.36 5.22
CA PHE A 2 -5.69 -1.14 5.95
C PHE A 2 -4.96 -2.13 5.06
N PHE A 3 -3.65 -2.16 5.21
CA PHE A 3 -2.74 -3.07 4.53
C PHE A 3 -1.80 -3.71 5.53
N LYS A 4 -1.10 -4.74 5.08
CA LYS A 4 -0.05 -5.43 5.80
C LYS A 4 1.28 -5.07 5.15
N HIS A 5 2.27 -4.72 5.97
CA HIS A 5 3.61 -4.48 5.48
C HIS A 5 4.33 -5.82 5.25
N ARG A 6 4.96 -5.97 4.07
CA ARG A 6 5.65 -7.20 3.66
C ARG A 6 6.83 -7.53 4.57
N GLY A 7 7.56 -6.52 5.06
CA GLY A 7 8.82 -6.71 5.79
C GLY A 7 8.66 -7.19 7.24
N ASN A 8 7.68 -6.66 7.97
CA ASN A 8 7.48 -6.95 9.40
C ASN A 8 6.11 -7.58 9.72
N ASN A 9 5.21 -7.73 8.74
CA ASN A 9 3.84 -8.21 8.90
C ASN A 9 2.92 -7.30 9.73
N ASP A 10 3.36 -6.08 10.05
CA ASP A 10 2.56 -5.12 10.80
C ASP A 10 1.47 -4.50 9.92
N MET A 11 0.39 -4.07 10.56
CA MET A 11 -0.72 -3.42 9.88
C MET A 11 -0.43 -1.93 9.69
N ILE A 12 -0.73 -1.42 8.50
CA ILE A 12 -0.61 -0.03 8.11
C ILE A 12 -1.99 0.49 7.74
N GLU A 13 -2.37 1.63 8.30
CA GLU A 13 -3.49 2.43 7.79
C GLU A 13 -2.98 3.44 6.77
N VAL A 14 -3.40 3.34 5.52
CA VAL A 14 -3.15 4.33 4.47
C VAL A 14 -4.12 5.49 4.60
N ILE A 15 -3.57 6.70 4.70
CA ILE A 15 -4.26 7.95 5.02
C ILE A 15 -4.73 8.68 3.75
N GLY A 16 -4.07 8.47 2.60
CA GLY A 16 -4.42 9.05 1.30
C GLY A 16 -4.80 8.00 0.26
N GLN A 17 -6.07 7.97 -0.17
CA GLN A 17 -6.53 7.00 -1.20
C GLN A 17 -6.15 7.42 -2.62
N ASP A 18 -5.99 8.72 -2.88
CA ASP A 18 -5.53 9.24 -4.16
C ASP A 18 -4.14 8.67 -4.48
N ASP A 19 -3.21 8.75 -3.55
CA ASP A 19 -1.86 8.19 -3.73
C ASP A 19 -1.89 6.68 -3.93
N LEU A 20 -2.77 5.96 -3.22
CA LEU A 20 -2.89 4.51 -3.30
C LEU A 20 -3.28 4.04 -4.70
N THR A 21 -4.23 4.71 -5.35
CA THR A 21 -4.76 4.31 -6.65
C THR A 21 -4.07 5.02 -7.82
N ASN A 22 -3.29 6.06 -7.55
CA ASN A 22 -2.53 6.79 -8.57
C ASN A 22 -1.31 6.00 -9.05
N LEU A 23 -1.36 5.57 -10.32
CA LEU A 23 -0.30 4.83 -11.01
C LEU A 23 1.07 5.53 -11.04
N PHE A 24 1.11 6.85 -10.95
CA PHE A 24 2.34 7.63 -11.00
C PHE A 24 3.00 7.80 -9.62
N HIS A 25 2.31 7.40 -8.55
CA HIS A 25 2.83 7.48 -7.19
C HIS A 25 3.25 6.08 -6.74
N ASN A 26 4.55 5.90 -6.48
CA ASN A 26 5.09 4.62 -6.01
C ASN A 26 4.98 4.47 -4.49
N THR A 27 4.70 5.56 -3.79
CA THR A 27 4.59 5.60 -2.34
C THR A 27 3.23 6.11 -1.91
N VAL A 28 2.85 5.76 -0.68
CA VAL A 28 1.64 6.25 -0.01
C VAL A 28 1.98 6.68 1.40
N LEU A 29 1.26 7.67 1.91
CA LEU A 29 1.33 8.03 3.32
C LEU A 29 0.44 7.08 4.12
N GLY A 30 1.03 6.43 5.13
CA GLY A 30 0.30 5.59 6.06
C GLY A 30 0.84 5.71 7.48
N ARG A 31 0.24 5.01 8.42
CA ARG A 31 0.74 4.89 9.79
C ARG A 31 0.66 3.44 10.24
N TYR A 32 1.64 2.98 11.00
CA TYR A 32 1.53 1.68 11.64
C TYR A 32 0.43 1.65 12.69
N GLN A 33 -0.23 0.50 12.79
CA GLN A 33 -1.25 0.19 13.79
C GLN A 33 -0.64 -0.82 14.78
N VAL A 34 0.35 -0.34 15.53
CA VAL A 34 1.11 -1.12 16.51
C VAL A 34 1.09 -0.42 17.87
N GLY A 35 0.99 -1.21 18.95
CA GLY A 35 0.86 -0.66 20.29
C GLY A 35 -0.52 -0.04 20.56
N GLU A 36 -0.60 0.75 21.63
CA GLU A 36 -1.85 1.42 22.05
C GLU A 36 -1.93 2.90 21.58
N GLU A 37 -0.81 3.47 21.14
CA GLU A 37 -0.73 4.86 20.69
C GLU A 37 -0.74 4.98 19.16
N GLN A 38 -1.36 6.05 18.66
CA GLN A 38 -1.36 6.34 17.23
C GLN A 38 0.04 6.75 16.77
N GLN A 39 0.58 6.00 15.81
CA GLN A 39 1.90 6.28 15.25
C GLN A 39 1.85 7.46 14.28
N ASP A 40 3.01 8.11 14.13
CA ASP A 40 3.20 9.17 13.15
C ASP A 40 3.07 8.62 11.72
N PRO A 41 2.55 9.43 10.78
CA PRO A 41 2.51 9.05 9.38
C PRO A 41 3.92 8.94 8.77
N GLU A 42 4.15 7.88 7.99
CA GLU A 42 5.36 7.68 7.20
C GLU A 42 5.02 7.25 5.76
N SER A 43 6.01 7.38 4.87
CA SER A 43 5.87 7.00 3.47
C SER A 43 6.23 5.53 3.27
N PHE A 44 5.32 4.77 2.66
CA PHE A 44 5.50 3.35 2.34
C PHE A 44 5.54 3.14 0.84
N ASN A 45 6.43 2.27 0.33
CA ASN A 45 6.34 1.84 -1.06
C ASN A 45 5.15 0.91 -1.25
N LYS A 46 4.43 1.09 -2.35
CA LYS A 46 3.32 0.22 -2.74
C LYS A 46 3.73 -1.24 -2.91
N SER A 47 4.96 -1.51 -3.35
CA SER A 47 5.53 -2.86 -3.47
C SER A 47 5.64 -3.60 -2.14
N ASP A 48 5.72 -2.85 -1.04
CA ASP A 48 5.86 -3.37 0.32
C ASP A 48 4.49 -3.53 1.01
N LEU A 49 3.39 -3.20 0.32
CA LEU A 49 2.04 -3.35 0.84
C LEU A 49 1.35 -4.59 0.28
N LEU A 50 0.71 -5.33 1.18
CA LEU A 50 -0.14 -6.47 0.89
C LEU A 50 -1.53 -6.20 1.46
N PHE A 51 -2.58 -6.73 0.83
CA PHE A 51 -3.87 -6.83 1.51
C PHE A 51 -3.71 -7.65 2.79
N LEU A 52 -4.63 -7.48 3.74
CA LEU A 52 -4.62 -8.25 4.99
C LEU A 52 -4.76 -9.77 4.74
N SER A 53 -5.27 -10.18 3.57
CA SER A 53 -5.27 -11.56 3.09
C SER A 53 -3.88 -12.09 2.69
N GLY A 54 -2.90 -11.20 2.49
CA GLY A 54 -1.57 -11.49 1.96
C GLY A 54 -1.44 -11.31 0.45
N GLU A 55 -2.51 -10.94 -0.25
CA GLU A 55 -2.48 -10.67 -1.70
C GLU A 55 -1.74 -9.37 -2.01
N GLU A 56 -1.09 -9.32 -3.17
CA GLU A 56 -0.44 -8.10 -3.65
C GLU A 56 -1.46 -7.05 -4.10
N LEU A 57 -1.02 -5.79 -4.18
CA LEU A 57 -1.86 -4.74 -4.73
C LEU A 57 -2.23 -5.04 -6.19
N PRO A 58 -3.41 -4.59 -6.66
CA PRO A 58 -3.79 -4.74 -8.05
C PRO A 58 -2.75 -4.10 -8.97
N ARG A 59 -2.42 -4.78 -10.08
CA ARG A 59 -1.50 -4.25 -11.10
C ARG A 59 -1.95 -2.90 -11.63
N CYS A 60 -3.27 -2.67 -11.71
CA CYS A 60 -3.84 -1.39 -12.13
C CYS A 60 -3.59 -0.21 -11.18
N TRP A 61 -2.97 -0.42 -10.01
CA TRP A 61 -2.56 0.63 -9.06
C TRP A 61 -1.05 0.81 -8.95
N THR A 62 -0.28 -0.07 -9.59
CA THR A 62 1.18 -0.16 -9.47
C THR A 62 1.91 -0.17 -10.82
N ASP A 63 1.22 -0.50 -11.91
CA ASP A 63 1.78 -0.60 -13.25
C ASP A 63 0.89 0.15 -14.27
N PRO A 64 1.36 1.26 -14.87
CA PRO A 64 0.60 1.99 -15.88
C PRO A 64 0.39 1.20 -17.18
N HIS A 65 1.19 0.18 -17.42
CA HIS A 65 1.16 -0.67 -18.61
C HIS A 65 0.43 -2.00 -18.38
N TYR A 66 -0.26 -2.18 -17.23
CA TYR A 66 -0.88 -3.45 -16.85
C TYR A 66 -1.85 -4.06 -17.89
N ARG A 67 -2.43 -3.23 -18.77
CA ARG A 67 -3.35 -3.66 -19.84
C ARG A 67 -2.66 -4.15 -21.10
N GLU A 68 -1.39 -3.83 -21.31
CA GLU A 68 -0.65 -4.28 -22.49
C GLU A 68 -0.32 -5.78 -22.42
N HIS A 69 -0.44 -6.38 -21.23
CA HIS A 69 -0.17 -7.79 -20.96
C HIS A 69 -1.43 -8.68 -21.06
N GLU A 70 -2.60 -8.14 -21.43
CA GLU A 70 -3.84 -8.92 -21.61
C GLU A 70 -4.01 -9.30 -23.09
N HIS A 71 -3.31 -10.36 -23.51
CA HIS A 71 -3.38 -10.93 -24.86
C HIS A 71 -3.66 -12.43 -24.84
#